data_AF-A0A1Y0C1Q8-F1
#
_entry.id   AF-A0A1Y0C1Q8-F1
#
_cell.length_a   1.000
_cell.length_b   1.000
_cell.length_c   1.000
_cell.angle_alpha   90.00
_cell.angle_beta   90.00
_cell.angle_gamma   90.00
#
_symmetry.space_group_name_H-M   'P 1'
#
loop_
_entity.id
_entity.type
_entity.pdbx_description
1 polymer ?
#
loop_
_entity_poly.entity_id
_entity_poly.type
_entity_poly.pdbx_seq_one_letter_code
_entity_poly.pdbx_strand_id
1 'polypeptide(L)'
;MSESFGGQTVAFVAVTQTGSPGWGGLKPTVRTATPLGGCHFRPASSSETPDTQIDVTTEVWKLTAPPEAAALAVKANGELVYDGSDHPELLDLESDAGKAATFQIDGPIMPKYDGAEVHHVTIFCKRQAG
;
A
#
# COMPACT_ATOMS: atom_id res chain seq x y z
N MET A 1 8.78 7.40 -21.21
CA MET A 1 7.74 6.37 -21.42
C MET A 1 7.48 5.78 -20.05
N SER A 2 6.27 5.89 -19.52
CA SER A 2 5.95 5.30 -18.22
C SER A 2 5.90 3.79 -18.40
N GLU A 3 6.85 3.07 -17.79
CA GLU A 3 6.89 1.61 -17.82
C GLU A 3 5.74 1.07 -16.94
N SER A 4 4.66 0.64 -17.59
CA SER A 4 3.55 -0.02 -16.90
C SER A 4 3.92 -1.47 -16.62
N PHE A 5 4.03 -1.82 -15.33
CA PHE A 5 4.28 -3.20 -14.88
C PHE A 5 3.00 -4.04 -14.87
N GLY A 6 1.84 -3.37 -14.84
CA GLY A 6 0.52 -3.96 -14.98
C GLY A 6 -0.52 -2.92 -15.40
N GLY A 7 -1.80 -3.32 -15.37
CA GLY A 7 -2.95 -2.45 -15.66
C GLY A 7 -3.74 -2.05 -14.42
N GLN A 8 -3.18 -2.21 -13.23
CA GLN A 8 -3.86 -1.95 -11.96
C GLN A 8 -3.45 -0.58 -11.40
N THR A 9 -4.39 0.05 -10.73
CA THR A 9 -4.17 1.31 -10.00
C THR A 9 -4.30 1.04 -8.50
N VAL A 10 -3.34 1.53 -7.72
CA VAL A 10 -3.36 1.48 -6.25
C VAL A 10 -3.33 2.90 -5.71
N ALA A 11 -3.85 3.14 -4.51
CA ALA A 11 -3.69 4.43 -3.85
C ALA A 11 -2.86 4.31 -2.57
N PHE A 12 -1.79 5.11 -2.45
CA PHE A 12 -1.05 5.21 -1.21
C PHE A 12 -1.71 6.21 -0.28
N VAL A 13 -1.95 5.81 0.96
CA VAL A 13 -2.56 6.66 1.98
C VAL A 13 -1.46 7.26 2.85
N ALA A 14 -1.28 8.57 2.74
CA ALA A 14 -0.45 9.35 3.63
C ALA A 14 -1.31 9.89 4.77
N VAL A 15 -0.96 9.52 6.00
CA VAL A 15 -1.61 10.02 7.21
C VAL A 15 -0.79 11.18 7.75
N THR A 16 -1.36 12.38 7.74
CA THR A 16 -0.71 13.59 8.28
C THR A 16 -1.51 14.15 9.45
N GLN A 17 -0.83 14.40 10.56
CA GLN A 17 -1.43 15.10 11.69
C GLN A 17 -1.24 16.60 11.49
N THR A 18 -2.31 17.32 11.18
CA THR A 18 -2.26 18.76 10.95
C THR A 18 -3.03 19.49 12.04
N GLY A 19 -2.59 20.70 12.40
CA GLY A 19 -3.27 21.55 13.38
C GLY A 19 -2.77 21.44 14.84
N SER A 20 -3.29 22.34 15.67
CA SER A 20 -3.05 22.36 17.11
C SER A 20 -3.85 21.24 17.79
N PRO A 21 -3.31 20.60 18.85
CA PRO A 21 -4.05 19.61 19.61
C PRO A 21 -5.35 20.23 20.14
N GLY A 22 -6.46 19.53 19.92
CA GLY A 22 -7.77 19.95 20.42
C GLY A 22 -7.89 19.79 21.93
N TRP A 23 -9.09 20.03 22.46
CA TRP A 23 -9.39 19.94 23.90
C TRP A 23 -9.10 18.56 24.54
N GLY A 24 -8.92 17.51 23.71
CA GLY A 24 -8.48 16.17 24.13
C GLY A 24 -7.01 15.82 23.82
N GLY A 25 -6.16 16.80 23.47
CA GLY A 25 -4.72 16.59 23.24
C GLY A 25 -4.35 15.90 21.92
N LEU A 26 -5.33 15.37 21.18
CA LEU A 26 -5.13 14.73 19.88
C LEU A 26 -5.17 15.77 18.75
N LYS A 27 -4.24 15.65 17.81
CA LYS A 27 -4.23 16.46 16.58
C LYS A 27 -5.18 15.85 15.55
N PRO A 28 -5.93 16.67 14.80
CA PRO A 28 -6.72 16.16 13.69
C PRO A 28 -5.81 15.46 12.68
N THR A 29 -6.26 14.29 12.23
CA THR A 29 -5.51 13.43 11.33
C THR A 29 -6.17 13.48 9.96
N VAL A 30 -5.43 13.93 8.96
CA VAL A 30 -5.88 14.01 7.57
C VAL A 30 -5.21 12.88 6.79
N ARG A 31 -6.04 12.01 6.21
CA ARG A 31 -5.61 10.94 5.31
C ARG A 31 -5.70 11.45 3.88
N THR A 32 -4.60 11.40 3.14
CA THR A 32 -4.54 11.77 1.73
C THR A 32 -4.19 10.55 0.91
N ALA A 33 -5.07 10.13 0.02
CA ALA A 33 -4.84 9.03 -0.90
C ALA A 33 -4.24 9.56 -2.22
N THR A 34 -3.12 8.98 -2.65
CA THR A 34 -2.46 9.34 -3.92
C THR A 34 -2.51 8.13 -4.86
N PRO A 35 -3.25 8.20 -5.99
CA PRO A 35 -3.31 7.09 -6.93
C PRO A 35 -1.99 6.91 -7.66
N LEU A 36 -1.66 5.66 -7.94
CA LEU A 36 -0.53 5.23 -8.73
C LEU A 36 -1.00 4.15 -9.71
N GLY A 37 -1.00 4.50 -10.99
CA GLY A 37 -1.34 3.60 -12.08
C GLY A 37 -0.16 2.74 -12.53
N GLY A 38 -0.40 1.85 -13.49
CA GLY A 38 0.65 1.02 -14.09
C GLY A 38 1.26 0.00 -13.13
N CYS A 39 0.57 -0.26 -12.01
CA CYS A 39 1.03 -1.18 -10.98
C CYS A 39 0.61 -2.61 -11.30
N HIS A 40 1.31 -3.54 -10.66
CA HIS A 40 0.96 -4.94 -10.64
C HIS A 40 0.86 -5.41 -9.18
N PHE A 41 -0.38 -5.60 -8.72
CA PHE A 41 -0.72 -5.93 -7.34
C PHE A 41 -1.39 -7.30 -7.28
N ARG A 42 -0.77 -8.23 -6.56
CA ARG A 42 -1.21 -9.62 -6.49
C ARG A 42 -0.91 -10.24 -5.13
N PRO A 43 -1.64 -11.29 -4.72
CA PRO A 43 -1.26 -12.07 -3.54
C PRO A 43 0.16 -12.61 -3.71
N ALA A 44 0.99 -12.45 -2.68
CA ALA A 44 2.27 -13.12 -2.60
C ALA A 44 1.96 -14.58 -2.24
N SER A 45 2.07 -15.49 -3.21
CA SER A 45 1.90 -16.92 -2.92
C SER A 45 2.99 -17.38 -1.96
N SER A 46 2.67 -17.49 -0.68
CA SER A 46 3.52 -18.16 0.30
C SER A 46 3.36 -19.68 0.10
N SER A 47 4.40 -20.32 -0.42
CA SER A 47 4.52 -21.78 -0.42
C SER A 47 5.49 -22.18 0.68
N GLU A 48 5.12 -21.99 1.94
CA GLU A 48 5.85 -22.55 3.09
C GLU A 48 4.85 -23.13 4.10
N THR A 49 5.00 -24.42 4.35
CA THR A 49 4.30 -25.23 5.35
C THR A 49 4.42 -24.63 6.75
N PRO A 50 3.32 -24.45 7.52
CA PRO A 50 3.40 -23.95 8.88
C PRO A 50 3.86 -25.08 9.83
N ASP A 51 5.17 -25.12 10.11
CA ASP A 51 5.69 -25.79 11.29
C ASP A 51 5.60 -24.77 12.43
N THR A 52 4.75 -25.03 13.42
CA THR A 52 4.35 -24.16 14.54
C THR A 52 3.25 -23.12 14.26
N GLN A 53 2.04 -23.50 14.67
CA GLN A 53 0.90 -22.68 15.09
C GLN A 53 1.20 -21.18 15.25
N ILE A 54 0.61 -20.29 14.41
CA ILE A 54 0.09 -18.92 14.65
C ILE A 54 -0.24 -18.23 13.29
N ASP A 55 -1.45 -17.65 13.20
CA ASP A 55 -2.00 -16.71 12.19
C ASP A 55 -2.29 -17.20 10.74
N VAL A 56 -3.33 -18.02 10.59
CA VAL A 56 -3.92 -18.43 9.28
C VAL A 56 -4.67 -17.32 8.53
N THR A 57 -4.71 -16.10 9.07
CA THR A 57 -5.62 -15.05 8.59
C THR A 57 -4.91 -13.78 8.09
N THR A 58 -3.58 -13.78 7.98
CA THR A 58 -2.85 -12.65 7.39
C THR A 58 -2.51 -12.95 5.93
N GLU A 59 -3.14 -12.22 5.00
CA GLU A 59 -2.84 -12.34 3.57
C GLU A 59 -1.72 -11.38 3.19
N VAL A 60 -0.61 -11.91 2.66
CA VAL A 60 0.51 -11.12 2.15
C VAL A 60 0.32 -10.86 0.65
N TRP A 61 0.52 -9.61 0.25
CA TRP A 61 0.38 -9.12 -1.11
C TRP A 61 1.66 -8.45 -1.57
N LYS A 62 1.96 -8.60 -2.86
CA LYS A 62 3.12 -7.99 -3.51
C LYS A 62 2.64 -6.94 -4.51
N LEU A 63 3.13 -5.73 -4.33
CA LEU A 63 3.03 -4.63 -5.28
C LEU A 63 4.34 -4.51 -6.06
N THR A 64 4.25 -4.46 -7.38
CA THR A 64 5.31 -4.01 -8.27
C THR A 64 4.83 -2.74 -8.95
N ALA A 65 5.46 -1.63 -8.62
CA ALA A 65 5.05 -0.30 -9.03
C ALA A 65 6.17 0.38 -9.86
N PRO A 66 5.80 1.28 -10.78
CA PRO A 66 6.78 2.12 -11.46
C PRO A 66 7.56 2.98 -10.45
N PRO A 67 8.75 3.48 -10.82
CA PRO A 67 9.62 4.29 -9.97
C PRO A 67 9.11 5.73 -9.83
N GLU A 68 7.81 5.89 -9.61
CA GLU A 68 7.20 7.19 -9.36
C GLU A 68 7.49 7.67 -7.94
N ALA A 69 7.50 8.99 -7.77
CA ALA A 69 7.76 9.62 -6.47
C ALA A 69 6.82 9.11 -5.37
N ALA A 70 5.57 8.76 -5.71
CA ALA A 70 4.61 8.19 -4.76
C ALA A 70 5.06 6.83 -4.22
N ALA A 71 5.60 5.94 -5.07
CA ALA A 71 6.10 4.62 -4.65
C ALA A 71 7.43 4.71 -3.87
N LEU A 72 8.26 5.71 -4.17
CA LEU A 72 9.55 5.92 -3.50
C LEU A 72 9.41 6.66 -2.16
N ALA A 73 8.41 7.54 -2.03
CA ALA A 73 8.16 8.32 -0.82
C ALA A 73 7.27 7.60 0.20
N VAL A 74 6.69 6.46 -0.18
CA VAL A 74 5.84 5.70 0.73
C VAL A 74 6.66 5.16 1.91
N LYS A 75 6.07 5.19 3.09
CA LYS A 75 6.73 4.71 4.31
C LYS A 75 6.42 3.24 4.53
N ALA A 76 7.35 2.52 5.16
CA ALA A 76 7.20 1.11 5.54
C ALA A 76 6.02 0.84 6.50
N ASN A 77 5.49 1.88 7.15
CA ASN A 77 4.30 1.83 8.02
C ASN A 77 3.10 2.57 7.40
N GLY A 78 3.14 2.81 6.09
CA GLY A 78 2.04 3.41 5.35
C GLY A 78 0.93 2.41 5.06
N GLU A 79 -0.18 2.93 4.55
CA GLU A 79 -1.33 2.14 4.13
C GLU A 79 -1.47 2.29 2.61
N LEU A 80 -1.92 1.23 1.97
CA LEU A 80 -2.23 1.17 0.54
C LEU A 80 -3.68 0.72 0.37
N VAL A 81 -4.37 1.26 -0.61
CA VAL A 81 -5.75 0.90 -0.94
C VAL A 81 -5.79 0.32 -2.33
N TYR A 82 -6.45 -0.82 -2.47
CA TYR A 82 -6.69 -1.48 -3.74
C TYR A 82 -8.05 -2.17 -3.73
N ASP A 83 -8.94 -1.65 -4.57
CA ASP A 83 -10.31 -2.17 -4.79
C ASP A 83 -10.47 -2.85 -6.16
N GLY A 84 -9.44 -2.78 -7.03
CA GLY A 84 -9.52 -3.24 -8.42
C GLY A 84 -10.16 -2.24 -9.39
N SER A 85 -10.65 -1.12 -8.88
CA SER A 85 -11.10 0.04 -9.64
C SER A 85 -9.91 0.91 -10.12
N ASP A 86 -10.14 1.76 -11.13
CA ASP A 86 -9.12 2.73 -11.60
C ASP A 86 -8.93 3.90 -10.63
N HIS A 87 -9.92 4.13 -9.75
CA HIS A 87 -9.92 5.23 -8.77
C HIS A 87 -10.03 4.74 -7.32
N PRO A 88 -9.05 3.99 -6.79
CA PRO A 88 -9.05 3.54 -5.39
C PRO A 88 -8.96 4.69 -4.38
N GLU A 89 -8.50 5.88 -4.79
CA GLU A 89 -8.43 7.09 -3.96
C GLU A 89 -9.78 7.69 -3.60
N LEU A 90 -10.84 7.37 -4.37
CA LEU A 90 -12.20 7.84 -4.10
C LEU A 90 -12.96 6.94 -3.12
N LEU A 91 -12.36 5.82 -2.72
CA LEU A 91 -12.97 4.89 -1.80
C LEU A 91 -13.03 5.51 -0.39
N ASP A 92 -14.20 5.44 0.23
CA ASP A 92 -14.36 5.85 1.62
C ASP A 92 -13.61 4.87 2.53
N LEU A 93 -12.48 5.32 3.06
CA LEU A 93 -11.56 4.49 3.88
C LEU A 93 -12.14 4.09 5.24
N GLU A 94 -13.20 4.77 5.68
CA GLU A 94 -13.85 4.50 6.97
C GLU A 94 -14.97 3.46 6.85
N SER A 95 -15.52 3.28 5.64
CA SER A 95 -16.50 2.25 5.29
C SER A 95 -15.89 0.85 5.36
N ASP A 96 -16.74 -0.17 5.53
CA ASP A 96 -16.32 -1.57 5.55
C ASP A 96 -15.60 -1.98 4.26
N ALA A 97 -16.04 -1.47 3.11
CA ALA A 97 -15.37 -1.68 1.82
C ALA A 97 -13.95 -1.06 1.79
N GLY A 98 -13.80 0.17 2.29
CA GLY A 98 -12.51 0.84 2.40
C GLY A 98 -11.53 0.08 3.30
N LYS A 99 -12.01 -0.37 4.46
CA LYS A 99 -11.22 -1.18 5.38
C LYS A 99 -10.80 -2.52 4.75
N ALA A 100 -11.70 -3.19 4.05
CA ALA A 100 -11.40 -4.45 3.37
C ALA A 100 -10.43 -4.30 2.19
N ALA A 101 -10.45 -3.14 1.53
CA ALA A 101 -9.54 -2.78 0.44
C ALA A 101 -8.22 -2.16 0.93
N THR A 102 -8.05 -1.96 2.24
CA THR A 102 -6.84 -1.37 2.82
C THR A 102 -5.83 -2.46 3.18
N PHE A 103 -4.59 -2.27 2.74
CA PHE A 103 -3.45 -3.11 2.99
C PHE A 103 -2.40 -2.29 3.75
N GLN A 104 -1.86 -2.85 4.82
CA GLN A 104 -0.76 -2.26 5.56
C GLN A 104 0.54 -2.62 4.87
N ILE A 105 1.43 -1.64 4.66
CA ILE A 105 2.75 -1.93 4.12
C ILE A 105 3.53 -2.75 5.16
N ASP A 106 4.18 -3.80 4.68
CA ASP A 106 4.94 -4.73 5.49
C ASP A 106 6.39 -4.78 5.00
N GLY A 107 7.30 -4.28 5.84
CA GLY A 107 8.72 -4.27 5.54
C GLY A 107 9.20 -3.07 4.71
N PRO A 108 10.48 -3.09 4.30
CA PRO A 108 11.10 -1.97 3.61
C PRO A 108 10.63 -1.87 2.15
N ILE A 109 10.65 -0.64 1.64
CA ILE A 109 10.45 -0.37 0.21
C ILE A 109 11.69 -0.85 -0.55
N MET A 110 11.50 -1.73 -1.53
CA MET A 110 12.59 -2.39 -2.26
C MET A 110 12.70 -1.84 -3.69
N PRO A 111 13.42 -0.72 -3.90
CA PRO A 111 13.72 -0.23 -5.24
C PRO A 111 14.67 -1.20 -5.95
N LYS A 112 14.34 -1.54 -7.20
CA LYS A 112 15.18 -2.31 -8.10
C LYS A 112 15.83 -1.36 -9.09
N TYR A 113 17.16 -1.41 -9.14
CA TYR A 113 17.97 -0.54 -9.99
C TYR A 113 18.31 -1.24 -11.31
N ASP A 114 18.26 -0.49 -12.40
CA ASP A 114 18.88 -0.81 -13.68
C ASP A 114 19.98 0.22 -13.94
N GLY A 115 21.23 -0.19 -13.74
CA GLY A 115 22.36 0.75 -13.69
C GLY A 115 22.25 1.74 -12.51
N ALA A 116 22.16 3.04 -12.83
CA ALA A 116 22.08 4.13 -11.86
C ALA A 116 20.65 4.60 -11.58
N GLU A 117 19.66 4.10 -12.33
CA GLU A 117 18.26 4.52 -12.24
C GLU A 117 17.41 3.45 -11.54
N VAL A 118 16.39 3.86 -10.80
CA VAL A 118 15.40 2.92 -10.25
C VAL A 118 14.48 2.53 -11.41
N HIS A 119 14.46 1.25 -11.76
CA HIS A 119 13.60 0.70 -12.80
C HIS A 119 12.19 0.39 -12.28
N HIS A 120 12.06 -0.15 -11.06
CA HIS A 120 10.76 -0.33 -10.40
C HIS A 120 10.91 -0.48 -8.89
N VAL A 121 9.80 -0.41 -8.18
CA VAL A 121 9.74 -0.58 -6.74
C VAL A 121 8.88 -1.80 -6.41
N THR A 122 9.42 -2.67 -5.55
CA THR A 122 8.63 -3.75 -4.93
C THR A 122 8.26 -3.37 -3.51
N ILE A 123 6.98 -3.53 -3.17
CA ILE A 123 6.43 -3.26 -1.84
C ILE A 123 5.62 -4.47 -1.42
N PHE A 124 5.90 -5.00 -0.23
CA PHE A 124 5.06 -6.01 0.38
C PHE A 124 4.02 -5.34 1.26
N CYS A 125 2.81 -5.87 1.22
CA CYS A 125 1.70 -5.40 2.03
C CYS A 125 1.03 -6.61 2.67
N LYS A 126 0.32 -6.38 3.77
CA LYS A 126 -0.51 -7.38 4.43
C LYS A 126 -1.90 -6.81 4.69
N ARG A 127 -2.90 -7.67 4.62
CA ARG A 127 -4.20 -7.39 5.25
C ARG A 127 -4.51 -8.49 6.25
N GLN A 128 -5.18 -8.12 7.33
CA GLN A 128 -5.85 -9.10 8.16
C GLN A 128 -7.14 -9.48 7.45
N ALA A 129 -7.24 -10.72 6.98
CA ALA A 129 -8.53 -11.32 6.73
C ALA A 129 -9.18 -11.59 8.10
N GLY A 130 -10.47 -11.31 8.24
CA GLY A 130 -11.21 -11.43 9.49
C GLY A 130 -12.70 -11.51 9.19
#